data_AF-A0A7X2SY21-F1
#
_entry.id   AF-A0A7X2SY21-F1
#
_cell.length_a   1.000
_cell.length_b   1.000
_cell.length_c   1.000
_cell.angle_alpha   90.00
_cell.angle_beta   90.00
_cell.angle_gamma   90.00
#
_symmetry.space_group_name_H-M   'P 1'
#
loop_
_entity.id
_entity.type
_entity.pdbx_description
1 polymer ?
#
loop_
_entity_poly.entity_id
_entity_poly.type
_entity_poly.pdbx_seq_one_letter_code
_entity_poly.pdbx_strand_id
1 'polypeptide(L)' 'MNKSQLIDKIAADADISKAAAGRVLDAFMGSVSDALKDGDEVAL' A
#
# COMPACT_ATOMS: atom_id res chain seq x y z
N MET A 1 -8.79 -9.50 -6.87
CA MET A 1 -7.73 -9.50 -5.84
C MET A 1 -8.30 -8.91 -4.56
N ASN A 2 -8.10 -9.55 -3.41
CA ASN A 2 -8.42 -8.96 -2.11
C ASN A 2 -7.14 -8.42 -1.44
N LYS A 3 -7.29 -7.69 -0.33
CA LYS A 3 -6.18 -7.06 0.39
C LYS A 3 -5.08 -8.05 0.78
N SER A 4 -5.45 -9.21 1.31
CA SER A 4 -4.49 -10.24 1.71
C SER A 4 -3.65 -10.75 0.55
N GLN A 5 -4.30 -11.00 -0.60
CA GLN A 5 -3.62 -11.46 -1.80
C GLN A 5 -2.68 -10.39 -2.39
N LEU A 6 -3.02 -9.11 -2.27
CA LEU A 6 -2.13 -8.01 -2.67
C LEU A 6 -0.91 -7.92 -1.74
N ILE A 7 -1.09 -8.07 -0.42
CA ILE A 7 0.00 -8.10 0.55
C ILE A 7 0.94 -9.28 0.25
N ASP A 8 0.39 -10.46 -0.04
CA ASP A 8 1.18 -11.64 -0.38
C ASP A 8 2.02 -11.40 -1.64
N LYS A 9 1.44 -10.74 -2.66
CA LYS A 9 2.16 -10.39 -3.88
C LYS A 9 3.27 -9.36 -3.64
N ILE A 10 3.01 -8.30 -2.86
CA ILE A 10 4.03 -7.31 -2.50
C ILE A 10 5.17 -7.96 -1.72
N ALA A 11 4.85 -8.83 -0.75
CA ALA A 11 5.84 -9.55 0.05
C ALA A 11 6.75 -10.42 -0.82
N ALA A 12 6.16 -11.16 -1.77
CA ALA A 12 6.90 -12.01 -2.69
C ALA A 12 7.75 -11.21 -3.69
N ASP A 13 7.17 -10.17 -4.31
CA ASP A 13 7.84 -9.39 -5.35
C ASP A 13 8.96 -8.50 -4.79
N ALA A 14 8.82 -8.00 -3.55
CA ALA A 14 9.80 -7.13 -2.89
C ALA A 14 10.76 -7.86 -1.93
N ASP A 15 10.63 -9.19 -1.78
CA ASP A 15 11.40 -10.02 -0.84
C ASP A 15 11.38 -9.49 0.61
N ILE A 16 10.17 -9.22 1.11
CA ILE A 16 9.94 -8.73 2.48
C ILE A 16 8.92 -9.59 3.22
N SER A 17 8.94 -9.52 4.55
CA SER A 17 7.93 -10.21 5.36
C SER A 17 6.50 -9.72 5.05
N LYS A 18 5.51 -10.61 5.16
CA LYS A 18 4.07 -10.28 5.03
C LYS A 18 3.65 -9.14 5.97
N ALA A 19 4.22 -9.10 7.18
CA ALA A 19 3.98 -8.03 8.15
C ALA A 19 4.54 -6.68 7.67
N ALA A 20 5.72 -6.67 7.04
CA ALA A 20 6.28 -5.46 6.43
C ALA A 20 5.45 -5.02 5.22
N ALA A 21 5.07 -5.94 4.34
CA ALA A 21 4.21 -5.64 3.18
C ALA A 21 2.85 -5.07 3.59
N GLY A 22 2.24 -5.59 4.67
CA GLY A 22 1.02 -5.04 5.24
C GLY A 22 1.19 -3.58 5.67
N ARG A 23 2.27 -3.27 6.40
CA ARG A 23 2.59 -1.89 6.81
C ARG A 23 2.84 -0.97 5.63
N VAL A 24 3.53 -1.44 4.58
CA VAL A 24 3.79 -0.66 3.36
C VAL A 24 2.47 -0.32 2.66
N LEU A 25 1.58 -1.31 2.50
CA LEU A 25 0.28 -1.09 1.87
C LEU A 25 -0.58 -0.11 2.67
N ASP A 26 -0.61 -0.24 4.01
CA ASP A 26 -1.35 0.67 4.88
C ASP A 26 -0.78 2.09 4.82
N ALA A 27 0.54 2.25 4.84
CA ALA A 27 1.20 3.54 4.71
C ALA A 27 0.90 4.20 3.35
N PHE A 28 1.00 3.43 2.26
CA PHE A 28 0.65 3.91 0.92
C PHE A 28 -0.80 4.37 0.83
N MET A 29 -1.75 3.56 1.32
CA MET A 29 -3.16 3.94 1.37
C MET A 29 -3.40 5.19 2.21
N GLY A 30 -2.71 5.33 3.34
CA GLY A 30 -2.74 6.51 4.19
C GLY A 30 -2.28 7.75 3.46
N SER A 31 -1.10 7.72 2.86
CA SER A 31 -0.54 8.84 2.10
C SER A 31 -1.43 9.28 0.93
N VAL A 32 -1.99 8.33 0.18
CA VAL A 32 -2.94 8.64 -0.91
C VAL A 32 -4.22 9.25 -0.34
N SER A 33 -4.73 8.71 0.76
CA SER A 33 -5.95 9.24 1.40
C SER A 33 -5.75 10.66 1.91
N ASP A 34 -4.58 10.97 2.46
CA ASP A 34 -4.28 12.29 3.01
C ASP A 34 -4.07 13.31 1.88
N ALA A 35 -3.33 12.96 0.82
CA ALA A 35 -3.20 13.82 -0.37
C ALA A 35 -4.58 14.17 -0.97
N LEU A 36 -5.46 13.18 -1.14
CA LEU A 36 -6.81 13.42 -1.67
C LEU A 36 -7.67 14.30 -0.75
N LYS A 37 -7.50 14.22 0.58
CA LYS A 37 -8.22 15.11 1.51
C LYS A 37 -7.75 16.55 1.41
N ASP A 38 -6.46 16.75 1.15
CA ASP A 38 -5.85 18.08 1.00
C ASP A 38 -6.18 18.69 -0.38
N GLY A 39 -6.85 17.94 -1.26
CA GLY A 39 -7.24 18.36 -2.60
C GLY A 39 -6.13 18.17 -3.64
N ASP A 40 -5.06 17.49 -3.27
CA ASP A 40 -3.95 17.18 -4.16
C ASP A 40 -4.34 16.08 -5.15
N GLU A 41 -3.83 16.21 -6.38
CA GLU A 41 -4.01 15.19 -7.41
C GLU A 41 -2.92 14.11 -7.29
N VAL A 42 -3.33 12.85 -7.26
CA VAL A 42 -2.41 11.70 -7.13
C VAL A 42 -2.17 11.09 -8.52
N ALA A 43 -0.94 11.22 -9.03
CA ALA A 43 -0.48 10.54 -10.25
C ALA A 43 0.33 9.29 -9.89
N LEU A 44 0.03 8.16 -10.55
CA LEU A 44 0.60 6.82 -10.27
C LEU A 44 1.22 6.20 -11.53
#